data_AF-A0A8J2HEB6-F1
#
_entry.id   AF-A0A8J2HEB6-F1
#
_cell.length_a   1.000
_cell.length_b   1.000
_cell.length_c   1.000
_cell.angle_alpha   90.00
_cell.angle_beta   90.00
_cell.angle_gamma   90.00
#
_symmetry.space_group_name_H-M   'P 1'
#
loop_
_entity.id
_entity.type
_entity.pdbx_description
1 polymer ?
#
loop_
_entity_poly.entity_id
_entity_poly.type
_entity_poly.pdbx_seq_one_letter_code
_entity_poly.pdbx_strand_id
1 'polypeptide(L)' 'MEKSLIYVELTEGIYVPSRWPLSDIKMLVVALARKIIKENKNVFSILQVNGIPAELITRKNKSDDMHLFEEISGT' A
#
# COMPACT_ATOMS: atom_id res chain seq x y z
N MET A 1 -8.90 21.32 -6.55
CA MET A 1 -7.74 20.87 -5.76
C MET A 1 -7.60 19.38 -5.97
N GLU A 2 -6.73 18.97 -6.89
CA GLU A 2 -6.33 17.57 -7.00
C GLU A 2 -5.59 17.21 -5.71
N LYS A 3 -6.16 16.30 -4.90
CA LYS A 3 -5.42 15.67 -3.81
C LYS A 3 -4.29 14.87 -4.47
N SER A 4 -3.10 15.46 -4.55
CA SER A 4 -1.89 14.69 -4.78
C SER A 4 -1.82 13.67 -3.64
N LEU A 5 -2.11 12.39 -3.94
CA LEU A 5 -2.03 11.31 -2.98
C LEU A 5 -0.56 11.16 -2.60
N ILE A 6 -0.17 11.74 -1.46
CA ILE A 6 1.20 11.64 -0.96
C ILE A 6 1.35 10.22 -0.40
N TYR A 7 2.16 9.40 -1.06
CA TYR A 7 2.57 8.09 -0.58
C TYR A 7 3.92 8.18 0.11
N VAL A 8 4.15 7.33 1.12
CA VAL A 8 5.42 7.21 1.83
C VAL A 8 5.95 5.80 1.70
N GLU A 9 7.27 5.66 1.58
CA GLU A 9 7.91 4.35 1.59
C GLU A 9 7.88 3.78 3.00
N LEU A 10 7.21 2.64 3.17
CA LEU A 10 7.09 1.95 4.44
C LEU A 10 8.34 1.10 4.73
N THR A 11 8.80 0.41 3.69
CA THR A 11 10.01 -0.40 3.59
C THR A 11 10.38 -0.48 2.11
N GLU A 12 11.61 -0.88 1.79
CA GLU A 12 12.10 -1.04 0.41
C GLU A 12 11.04 -1.64 -0.52
N GLY A 13 10.62 -0.86 -1.52
CA GLY A 13 9.69 -1.26 -2.57
C GLY A 13 8.20 -1.33 -2.17
N ILE A 14 7.84 -0.99 -0.93
CA ILE A 14 6.45 -0.97 -0.43
C ILE A 14 6.05 0.43 0.01
N TYR A 15 5.04 0.98 -0.65
CA TYR A 15 4.55 2.34 -0.46
C TYR A 15 3.11 2.33 0.07
N VAL A 16 2.80 3.24 0.97
CA VAL A 16 1.49 3.35 1.63
C VAL A 16 0.99 4.80 1.67
N PRO A 17 -0.32 5.03 1.83
CA PRO A 17 -0.84 6.38 2.00
C PRO A 17 -0.19 7.08 3.21
N SER A 18 0.31 8.30 3.04
CA SER A 18 0.93 9.11 4.11
C SER A 18 0.00 9.35 5.30
N ARG A 19 -1.32 9.22 5.12
CA ARG A 19 -2.33 9.39 6.16
C ARG A 19 -2.51 8.18 7.06
N TRP A 20 -1.88 7.04 6.76
CA TRP A 20 -1.90 5.90 7.66
C TRP A 20 -1.07 6.17 8.92
N PRO A 21 -1.57 5.85 10.13
CA PRO A 21 -0.84 6.05 11.39
C PRO A 21 0.25 4.98 11.56
N LEU A 22 1.36 5.12 10.82
CA LEU A 22 2.40 4.08 10.73
C LEU A 22 3.18 3.82 12.01
N SER A 23 3.20 4.75 12.98
CA SER A 23 3.95 4.62 14.25
C SER A 23 3.70 3.27 14.95
N ASP A 24 2.43 2.87 15.03
CA ASP A 24 2.01 1.75 15.86
C ASP A 24 1.75 0.47 15.06
N ILE A 25 1.56 0.59 13.75
CA ILE A 25 1.14 -0.52 12.88
C ILE A 25 2.16 -0.89 11.80
N LYS A 26 3.27 -0.16 11.67
CA LYS A 26 4.24 -0.35 10.58
C LYS A 26 4.63 -1.81 10.40
N MET A 27 4.99 -2.49 11.49
CA MET A 27 5.37 -3.91 11.43
C MET A 27 4.24 -4.81 10.91
N LEU A 28 3.00 -4.57 11.37
CA LEU A 28 1.83 -5.33 10.93
C LEU A 28 1.57 -5.12 9.44
N VAL A 29 1.58 -3.86 8.99
CA VAL A 29 1.38 -3.51 7.58
C VAL A 29 2.45 -4.14 6.70
N VAL A 30 3.73 -4.08 7.10
CA VAL A 30 4.84 -4.74 6.37
C VAL A 30 4.63 -6.25 6.30
N ALA A 31 4.26 -6.89 7.41
CA ALA A 31 4.05 -8.34 7.46
C ALA A 31 2.91 -8.78 6.54
N LEU A 32 1.79 -8.04 6.55
CA LEU A 32 0.65 -8.29 5.68
C LEU A 32 1.01 -8.07 4.21
N ALA A 33 1.66 -6.95 3.88
CA ALA A 33 2.08 -6.65 2.52
C ALA A 33 2.98 -7.75 1.95
N ARG A 34 4.01 -8.17 2.69
CA ARG A 34 4.92 -9.26 2.28
C ARG A 34 4.18 -10.59 2.09
N LYS A 35 3.22 -10.90 2.96
CA LYS A 35 2.40 -12.11 2.83
C LYS A 35 1.57 -12.08 1.55
N ILE A 36 0.89 -10.97 1.28
CA ILE A 36 0.07 -10.79 0.07
C ILE A 36 0.94 -10.90 -1.19
N ILE A 37 2.07 -10.20 -1.23
CA ILE A 37 3.02 -10.23 -2.36
C ILE A 37 3.52 -11.65 -2.61
N LYS A 38 3.94 -12.35 -1.54
CA LYS A 38 4.45 -13.72 -1.63
C LYS A 38 3.39 -14.71 -2.13
N GLU A 39 2.15 -14.54 -1.70
CA GLU A 39 1.08 -15.46 -2.09
C GLU A 39 0.72 -15.32 -3.58
N ASN A 40 1.09 -14.22 -4.25
CA ASN A 40 1.00 -14.00 -5.71
C ASN A 40 -0.33 -14.47 -6.31
N LYS A 41 -1.43 -14.16 -5.63
CA LYS A 41 -2.78 -14.43 -6.13
C LYS A 41 -3.35 -13.12 -6.63
N ASN A 42 -3.98 -13.16 -7.79
CA ASN A 42 -4.82 -12.11 -8.39
C ASN A 42 -6.05 -11.79 -7.50
N VAL A 43 -5.83 -11.58 -6.21
CA VAL A 43 -6.83 -11.29 -5.20
C VAL A 43 -6.70 -9.81 -4.90
N PHE A 44 -7.79 -9.09 -5.15
CA PHE A 44 -7.96 -7.71 -4.72
C PHE A 44 -7.66 -7.63 -3.21
N SER A 45 -6.48 -7.09 -2.89
CA SER A 45 -5.96 -7.10 -1.53
C SER A 45 -6.11 -5.70 -0.96
N ILE A 46 -7.28 -5.49 -0.34
CA ILE A 46 -7.64 -4.22 0.26
C ILE A 46 -7.27 -4.26 1.74
N LEU A 47 -6.48 -3.29 2.18
CA LEU A 47 -6.21 -3.04 3.58
C LEU A 47 -6.83 -1.69 3.98
N GLN A 48 -7.65 -1.70 5.02
CA GLN A 48 -8.23 -0.48 5.57
C GLN A 48 -7.54 -0.13 6.88
N VAL A 49 -6.94 1.06 6.92
CA VAL A 49 -6.29 1.58 8.11
C VAL A 49 -6.88 2.95 8.43
N ASN A 50 -7.36 3.11 9.67
CA ASN A 50 -7.93 4.37 10.16
C ASN A 50 -9.01 4.95 9.21
N GLY A 51 -9.89 4.08 8.69
CA GLY A 51 -10.96 4.47 7.77
C GLY A 51 -10.50 4.79 6.34
N ILE A 52 -9.22 4.57 5.99
CA ILE A 52 -8.66 4.79 4.66
C ILE A 52 -8.44 3.43 4.00
N PRO A 53 -9.33 3.00 3.08
CA PRO A 53 -9.13 1.78 2.32
C PRO A 53 -8.08 1.99 1.24
N ALA A 54 -7.14 1.06 1.11
CA ALA A 54 -6.17 1.07 0.02
C ALA A 54 -5.98 -0.33 -0.56
N GLU A 55 -5.95 -0.42 -1.88
CA GLU A 55 -5.69 -1.65 -2.63
C GLU A 55 -4.19 -1.78 -2.89
N LEU A 56 -3.62 -2.97 -2.65
CA LEU A 56 -2.26 -3.26 -3.04
C LEU A 56 -2.18 -3.48 -4.56
N ILE A 57 -1.51 -2.58 -5.25
CA ILE A 57 -1.19 -2.67 -6.67
C ILE A 57 0.32 -2.81 -6.86
N THR A 58 0.72 -3.54 -7.90
CA THR A 58 2.12 -3.65 -8.32
C THR A 58 2.33 -2.85 -9.59
N ARG A 59 3.28 -1.91 -9.57
CA ARG A 59 3.69 -1.12 -10.73
C ARG A 59 5.12 -1.49 -11.10
N LYS A 60 5.38 -1.73 -12.38
CA LYS A 60 6.75 -1.89 -12.86
C LYS A 60 7.44 -0.54 -12.92
N ASN A 61 8.48 -0.36 -12.13
CA ASN A 61 9.46 0.71 -12.35
C ASN A 61 10.62 0.13 -13.17
N LYS A 62 11.42 0.99 -13.82
CA LYS A 62 12.43 0.68 -14.85
C LYS A 62 13.34 -0.55 -14.62
N SER A 63 13.47 -1.05 -13.39
CA SER A 63 14.21 -2.27 -13.08
C SER A 63 13.60 -3.14 -11.96
N ASP A 64 12.61 -2.64 -11.22
CA ASP A 64 12.06 -3.32 -10.04
C ASP A 64 10.54 -3.18 -9.94
N ASP A 65 9.91 -4.17 -9.32
CA ASP A 65 8.50 -4.13 -8.97
C ASP A 65 8.29 -3.22 -7.76
N MET A 66 7.47 -2.18 -7.94
CA MET A 66 7.04 -1.28 -6.87
C MET A 66 5.64 -1.68 -6.40
N HIS A 67 5.50 -1.98 -5.12
CA HIS A 67 4.21 -2.30 -4.51
C HIS A 67 3.64 -1.07 -3.82
N LEU A 68 2.43 -0.69 -4.18
CA LEU A 68 1.76 0.52 -3.71
C LEU A 68 0.39 0.17 -3.16
N PHE A 69 0.10 0.59 -1.92
CA PHE A 69 -1.27 0.65 -1.43
C PHE A 69 -1.93 1.92 -1.95
N GLU A 70 -2.66 1.83 -3.07
CA GLU A 70 -3.39 2.92 -3.70
C GLU A 70 -4.73 3.13 -3.01
N GLU A 71 -5.00 4.36 -2.57
CA GLU A 71 -6.25 4.67 -1.85
C GLU A 71 -7.46 4.52 -2.78
N ILE A 72 -8.44 3.74 -2.33
CA ILE A 72 -9.72 3.60 -3.03
C ILE A 72 -10.57 4.82 -2.66
N SER A 73 -10.61 5.79 -3.56
CA SER A 73 -11.55 6.92 -3.44
C SER A 73 -12.94 6.43 -3.82
N GLY A 74 -13.89 6.44 -2.87
CA GLY A 74 -15.29 6.20 -3.20
C GLY A 74 -15.77 7.25 -4.22
N THR A 75 -16.18 6.79 -5.40
CA THR A 75 -16.99 7.55 -6.36
C THR A 75 -18.34 7.91 -5.75
#